data_AF-A0A950QGV5-F1
#
_entry.id   AF-A0A950QGV5-F1
#
_cell.length_a   1.000
_cell.length_b   1.000
_cell.length_c   1.000
_cell.angle_alpha   90.00
_cell.angle_beta   90.00
_cell.angle_gamma   90.00
#
_symmetry.space_group_name_H-M   'P 1'
#
loop_
_entity.id
_entity.type
_entity.pdbx_description
1 polymer ?
#
loop_
_entity_poly.entity_id
_entity_poly.type
_entity_poly.pdbx_seq_one_letter_code
_entity_poly.pdbx_strand_id
1 'polypeptide(L)'
;MWSDGLLRLVPCFAACLALSLSACESIRTAVGANKQPPDEFAVVTKAPLIIPPDYNLRPPKPGAPPLNQVSPTDSAEAALFSDDPRTVAGTISGSYSPAEKMLLAQTGAAAANDSIRQQIAADNSGADSADEGFVNSLLFGSNNVGDAPVDADGEKARIDAGKQQAPQIKKDSGGWLDGIF
;
A
#
# COMPACT_ATOMS: atom_id res chain seq x y z
N MET A 1 -9.85 -21.66 -78.90
CA MET A 1 -8.85 -21.72 -77.80
C MET A 1 -8.68 -20.42 -77.00
N TRP A 2 -9.27 -19.28 -77.38
CA TRP A 2 -9.21 -18.03 -76.59
C TRP A 2 -10.49 -17.70 -75.81
N SER A 3 -11.60 -18.42 -76.04
CA SER A 3 -12.90 -18.19 -75.40
C SER A 3 -13.02 -18.80 -73.99
N ASP A 4 -12.36 -19.93 -73.75
CA ASP A 4 -12.59 -20.73 -72.54
C ASP A 4 -11.84 -20.18 -71.31
N GLY A 5 -10.77 -19.41 -71.54
CA GLY A 5 -10.03 -18.69 -70.50
C GLY A 5 -10.80 -17.48 -69.97
N LEU A 6 -11.55 -16.79 -70.85
CA LEU A 6 -12.33 -15.61 -70.48
C LEU A 6 -13.52 -15.99 -69.58
N LEU A 7 -14.15 -17.14 -69.85
CA LEU A 7 -15.29 -17.65 -69.07
C LEU A 7 -14.92 -18.08 -67.64
N ARG A 8 -13.64 -18.41 -67.40
CA ARG A 8 -13.11 -18.77 -66.07
C ARG A 8 -12.57 -17.57 -65.28
N LEU A 9 -12.21 -16.47 -65.94
CA LEU A 9 -11.74 -15.24 -65.29
C LEU A 9 -12.86 -14.38 -64.70
N VAL A 10 -14.04 -14.37 -65.32
CA VAL A 10 -15.21 -13.63 -64.83
C VAL A 10 -15.62 -14.02 -63.40
N PRO A 11 -15.78 -15.31 -63.03
CA PRO A 11 -16.14 -15.68 -61.66
C PRO A 11 -15.02 -15.35 -60.66
N CYS A 12 -13.75 -15.41 -61.08
CA CYS A 12 -12.60 -15.08 -60.24
C CYS A 12 -12.53 -13.58 -59.95
N PHE A 13 -12.76 -12.74 -60.97
CA PHE A 13 -12.81 -11.29 -60.80
C PHE A 13 -14.00 -10.86 -59.93
N ALA A 14 -15.17 -11.48 -60.12
CA ALA A 14 -16.34 -11.25 -59.27
C ALA A 14 -16.09 -11.67 -57.81
N ALA A 15 -15.38 -12.78 -57.57
CA ALA A 15 -15.00 -13.21 -56.24
C ALA A 15 -14.01 -12.25 -55.58
N CYS A 16 -12.99 -11.77 -56.31
CA CYS A 16 -12.06 -10.76 -55.81
C CYS A 16 -12.77 -9.44 -55.47
N LEU A 17 -13.73 -9.01 -56.29
CA LEU A 17 -14.51 -7.81 -56.02
C LEU A 17 -15.35 -7.97 -54.75
N ALA A 18 -16.02 -9.11 -54.57
CA ALA A 18 -16.82 -9.40 -53.38
C ALA A 18 -15.96 -9.41 -52.09
N LEU A 19 -14.74 -9.94 -52.16
CA LEU A 19 -13.77 -9.92 -51.06
C LEU A 19 -13.26 -8.51 -50.73
N SER A 20 -13.10 -7.65 -51.74
CA SER A 20 -12.67 -6.26 -51.54
C SER A 20 -13.72 -5.39 -50.84
N LEU A 21 -15.01 -5.65 -51.09
CA LEU A 21 -16.11 -4.94 -50.44
C LEU A 21 -16.26 -5.34 -48.96
N SER A 22 -16.05 -6.61 -48.60
CA SER A 22 -16.07 -7.02 -47.18
C SER A 22 -14.87 -6.50 -46.40
N ALA A 23 -13.71 -6.34 -47.04
CA ALA A 23 -12.52 -5.75 -46.44
C ALA A 23 -12.70 -4.27 -46.07
N CYS A 24 -13.48 -3.50 -46.84
CA CYS A 24 -13.73 -2.08 -46.56
C CYS A 24 -14.53 -1.87 -45.27
N GLU A 25 -15.45 -2.77 -44.92
CA GLU A 25 -16.23 -2.68 -43.68
C GLU A 25 -15.37 -2.96 -42.43
N SER A 26 -14.46 -3.94 -42.53
CA SER A 26 -13.49 -4.21 -41.48
C SER A 26 -12.53 -3.04 -41.24
N ILE A 27 -12.07 -2.37 -42.30
CA ILE A 27 -11.22 -1.18 -42.19
C ILE A 27 -11.99 -0.02 -41.54
N ARG A 28 -13.25 0.20 -41.91
CA ARG A 28 -14.10 1.22 -41.29
C ARG A 28 -14.27 1.01 -39.78
N THR A 29 -14.38 -0.24 -39.35
CA THR A 29 -14.48 -0.61 -37.93
C THR A 29 -13.13 -0.45 -37.21
N ALA A 30 -12.02 -0.88 -37.83
CA ALA A 30 -10.67 -0.77 -37.25
C ALA A 30 -10.19 0.68 -37.11
N VAL A 31 -10.60 1.58 -38.01
CA VAL A 31 -10.27 3.01 -37.97
C VAL A 31 -11.22 3.78 -37.03
N GLY A 32 -12.17 3.12 -36.37
CA GLY A 32 -13.09 3.76 -35.43
C GLY A 32 -14.11 4.70 -36.09
N ALA A 33 -14.29 4.60 -37.41
CA ALA A 33 -15.30 5.36 -38.13
C ALA A 33 -16.73 4.82 -37.90
N ASN A 34 -16.84 3.67 -37.22
CA ASN A 34 -18.10 3.16 -36.70
C ASN A 34 -18.38 3.79 -35.33
N LYS A 35 -19.54 4.43 -35.16
CA LYS A 35 -19.96 5.00 -33.88
C LYS A 35 -20.28 3.87 -32.91
N GLN A 36 -19.41 3.63 -31.93
CA GLN A 36 -19.77 2.90 -30.73
C GLN A 36 -20.26 3.91 -29.68
N PRO A 37 -21.58 4.01 -29.43
CA PRO A 37 -22.07 4.81 -28.33
C PRO A 37 -21.53 4.26 -27.00
N PRO A 38 -21.22 5.12 -26.01
CA PRO A 38 -20.88 4.67 -24.67
C PRO A 38 -22.04 3.85 -24.08
N ASP A 39 -21.72 2.77 -23.38
CA ASP A 39 -22.71 1.89 -22.75
C ASP A 39 -23.50 2.65 -21.67
N GLU A 40 -24.75 2.98 -21.96
CA GLU A 40 -25.64 3.67 -21.03
C GLU A 40 -26.01 2.84 -19.78
N PHE A 41 -25.70 1.54 -19.76
CA PHE A 41 -25.92 0.65 -18.62
C PHE A 41 -24.64 0.34 -17.84
N ALA A 42 -23.51 0.97 -18.17
CA ALA A 42 -22.28 0.83 -17.41
C ALA A 42 -22.42 1.48 -16.02
N VAL A 43 -22.67 0.65 -15.01
CA VAL A 43 -22.77 1.09 -13.61
C VAL A 43 -21.38 1.20 -12.99
N VAL A 44 -21.01 2.41 -12.58
CA VAL A 44 -19.81 2.63 -11.76
C VAL A 44 -20.11 2.23 -10.31
N THR A 45 -19.30 1.34 -9.77
CA THR A 45 -19.40 0.93 -8.36
C THR A 45 -18.93 2.07 -7.46
N LYS A 46 -19.74 2.41 -6.47
CA LYS A 46 -19.36 3.37 -5.41
C LYS A 46 -18.98 2.59 -4.15
N ALA A 47 -18.05 3.16 -3.37
CA ALA A 47 -17.70 2.61 -2.07
C ALA A 47 -18.95 2.51 -1.16
N PRO A 48 -19.10 1.43 -0.38
CA PRO A 48 -20.25 1.25 0.52
C PRO A 48 -20.29 2.35 1.58
N LEU A 49 -21.47 2.89 1.86
CA LEU A 49 -21.67 3.86 2.94
C LEU A 49 -21.80 3.11 4.26
N ILE A 50 -20.75 3.12 5.06
CA ILE A 50 -20.78 2.66 6.46
C ILE A 50 -20.89 3.88 7.35
N ILE A 51 -21.90 3.87 8.21
CA ILE A 51 -22.06 4.87 9.26
C ILE A 51 -21.15 4.45 10.43
N PRO A 52 -20.13 5.25 10.79
CA PRO A 52 -19.33 4.96 11.97
C PRO A 52 -20.19 5.09 13.24
N PRO A 53 -19.91 4.30 14.30
CA PRO A 53 -20.61 4.39 15.58
C PRO A 53 -20.42 5.75 16.26
N ASP A 54 -19.31 6.45 15.97
CA ASP A 54 -19.03 7.80 16.44
C ASP A 54 -19.23 8.84 15.31
N TYR A 55 -20.25 9.67 15.46
CA TYR A 55 -20.56 10.81 14.58
C TYR A 55 -19.73 12.08 14.90
N ASN A 56 -18.72 11.99 15.77
CA ASN A 56 -17.90 13.13 16.21
C ASN A 56 -16.87 13.61 15.17
N LEU A 57 -16.94 13.15 13.93
CA LEU A 57 -16.13 13.70 12.86
C LEU A 57 -16.66 15.07 12.46
N ARG A 58 -15.73 16.01 12.24
CA ARG A 58 -16.07 17.30 11.66
C ARG A 58 -16.74 17.07 10.30
N PRO A 59 -17.97 17.57 10.07
CA PRO A 59 -18.64 17.38 8.80
C PRO A 59 -17.74 17.84 7.64
N PRO A 60 -17.67 17.07 6.54
CA PRO A 60 -16.90 17.47 5.38
C PRO A 60 -17.43 18.83 4.87
N LYS A 61 -16.51 19.70 4.44
CA LYS A 61 -16.88 21.01 3.91
C LYS A 61 -17.80 20.83 2.69
N PRO A 62 -18.93 21.55 2.60
CA PRO A 62 -19.76 21.53 1.40
C PRO A 62 -18.92 21.83 0.16
N GLY A 63 -18.95 20.94 -0.83
CA GLY A 63 -18.19 21.08 -2.08
C GLY A 63 -16.74 20.57 -2.06
N ALA A 64 -16.23 20.05 -0.95
CA ALA A 64 -14.94 19.36 -0.94
C ALA A 64 -15.04 17.99 -1.64
N PRO A 65 -14.00 17.57 -2.39
CA PRO A 65 -13.94 16.22 -2.96
C PRO A 65 -14.09 15.15 -1.86
N PRO A 66 -14.81 14.04 -2.11
CA PRO A 66 -14.91 12.94 -1.15
C PRO A 66 -13.53 12.34 -0.89
N LEU A 67 -13.15 12.17 0.38
CA LEU A 67 -11.86 11.56 0.75
C LEU A 67 -11.85 10.02 0.62
N ASN A 68 -13.03 9.44 0.48
CA ASN A 68 -13.27 8.00 0.52
C ASN A 68 -13.63 7.41 -0.86
N GLN A 69 -13.53 8.21 -1.94
CA GLN A 69 -13.84 7.77 -3.29
C GLN A 69 -12.67 8.10 -4.21
N VAL A 70 -12.17 7.09 -4.91
CA VAL A 70 -11.23 7.30 -6.03
C VAL A 70 -12.03 7.78 -7.23
N SER A 71 -11.51 8.75 -7.99
CA SER A 71 -12.18 9.20 -9.21
C SER A 71 -12.31 8.03 -10.21
N PRO A 72 -13.42 7.91 -10.95
CA PRO A 72 -13.56 6.92 -12.01
C PRO A 72 -12.49 7.06 -13.10
N THR A 73 -12.04 8.29 -13.37
CA THR A 73 -10.94 8.56 -14.32
C THR A 73 -9.64 7.95 -13.84
N ASP A 74 -9.28 8.16 -12.58
CA ASP A 74 -8.02 7.70 -12.01
C ASP A 74 -8.02 6.16 -11.90
N SER A 75 -9.20 5.57 -11.62
CA SER A 75 -9.39 4.12 -11.62
C SER A 75 -9.23 3.52 -13.02
N ALA A 76 -9.78 4.19 -14.04
CA ALA A 76 -9.62 3.76 -15.43
C ALA A 76 -8.18 3.94 -15.91
N GLU A 77 -7.53 5.03 -15.55
CA GLU A 77 -6.12 5.30 -15.85
C GLU A 77 -5.23 4.22 -15.22
N ALA A 78 -5.44 3.87 -13.95
CA ALA A 78 -4.72 2.79 -13.28
C ALA A 78 -4.96 1.42 -13.93
N ALA A 79 -6.17 1.17 -14.46
CA ALA A 79 -6.47 -0.07 -15.18
C ALA A 79 -5.85 -0.13 -16.58
N LEU A 80 -5.74 1.01 -17.27
CA LEU A 80 -5.19 1.12 -18.63
C LEU A 80 -3.66 1.18 -18.64
N PHE A 81 -3.09 1.90 -17.68
CA PHE A 81 -1.65 2.09 -17.52
C PHE A 81 -1.12 1.29 -16.32
N SER A 82 -1.77 0.19 -15.97
CA SER A 82 -1.23 -0.76 -14.98
C SER A 82 0.18 -1.13 -15.42
N ASP A 83 1.16 -0.69 -14.65
CA ASP A 83 2.55 -0.87 -14.99
C ASP A 83 2.89 -2.36 -15.12
N ASP A 84 3.59 -2.74 -16.19
CA ASP A 84 4.14 -4.09 -16.30
C ASP A 84 5.16 -4.26 -15.17
N PRO A 85 5.01 -5.26 -14.28
CA PRO A 85 5.95 -5.48 -13.19
C PRO A 85 7.39 -5.69 -13.69
N ARG A 86 7.60 -6.07 -14.96
CA ARG A 86 8.93 -6.14 -15.58
C ARG A 86 9.53 -4.77 -15.89
N THR A 87 8.73 -3.82 -16.36
CA THR A 87 9.22 -2.45 -16.64
C THR A 87 9.53 -1.74 -15.34
N VAL A 88 8.69 -1.94 -14.31
CA VAL A 88 8.90 -1.42 -12.96
C VAL A 88 10.10 -2.04 -12.28
N ALA A 89 10.30 -3.37 -12.39
CA ALA A 89 11.50 -4.01 -11.85
C ALA A 89 12.80 -3.43 -12.45
N GLY A 90 12.74 -2.91 -13.67
CA GLY A 90 13.86 -2.21 -14.32
C GLY A 90 14.15 -0.81 -13.76
N THR A 91 13.16 -0.13 -13.18
CA THR A 91 13.33 1.22 -12.59
C THR A 91 13.78 1.19 -11.13
N ILE A 92 13.62 0.05 -10.44
CA ILE A 92 14.05 -0.14 -9.05
C ILE A 92 15.58 -0.02 -8.94
N SER A 93 15.99 1.08 -8.30
CA SER A 93 17.37 1.40 -7.99
C SER A 93 17.79 0.74 -6.66
N GLY A 94 19.02 0.23 -6.59
CA GLY A 94 19.54 -0.47 -5.42
C GLY A 94 20.17 -1.83 -5.73
N SER A 95 20.92 -2.35 -4.76
CA SER A 95 21.63 -3.63 -4.83
C SER A 95 20.71 -4.82 -4.53
N TYR A 96 19.65 -4.96 -5.31
CA TYR A 96 18.70 -6.09 -5.23
C TYR A 96 18.95 -7.08 -6.37
N SER A 97 18.74 -8.36 -6.10
CA SER A 97 18.74 -9.40 -7.13
C SER A 97 17.59 -9.21 -8.12
N PRO A 98 17.67 -9.77 -9.34
CA PRO A 98 16.60 -9.67 -10.33
C PRO A 98 15.25 -10.20 -9.84
N ALA A 99 15.26 -11.26 -9.00
CA ALA A 99 14.06 -11.85 -8.43
C ALA A 99 13.43 -10.94 -7.36
N GLU A 100 14.23 -10.29 -6.52
CA GLU A 100 13.75 -9.34 -5.53
C GLU A 100 13.12 -8.11 -6.19
N LYS A 101 13.72 -7.59 -7.27
CA LYS A 101 13.14 -6.48 -8.04
C LYS A 101 11.79 -6.83 -8.64
N MET A 102 11.65 -8.05 -9.17
CA MET A 102 10.36 -8.54 -9.67
C MET A 102 9.31 -8.66 -8.57
N LEU A 103 9.70 -9.14 -7.39
CA LEU A 103 8.80 -9.23 -6.25
C LEU A 103 8.35 -7.84 -5.78
N LEU A 104 9.29 -6.89 -5.68
CA LEU A 104 9.01 -5.50 -5.29
C LEU A 104 8.10 -4.77 -6.30
N ALA A 105 8.29 -5.03 -7.60
CA ALA A 105 7.41 -4.51 -8.63
C ALA A 105 6.00 -5.08 -8.51
N GLN A 106 5.88 -6.38 -8.24
CA GLN A 106 4.59 -7.05 -8.10
C GLN A 106 3.83 -6.66 -6.82
N THR A 107 4.54 -6.29 -5.75
CA THR A 107 3.92 -5.77 -4.51
C THR A 107 3.61 -4.27 -4.57
N GLY A 108 3.96 -3.58 -5.67
CA GLY A 108 3.79 -2.13 -5.80
C GLY A 108 4.77 -1.31 -4.96
N ALA A 109 5.78 -1.95 -4.36
CA ALA A 109 6.77 -1.28 -3.51
C ALA A 109 7.63 -0.26 -4.29
N ALA A 110 7.72 -0.39 -5.61
CA ALA A 110 8.42 0.57 -6.47
C ALA A 110 7.74 1.95 -6.55
N ALA A 111 6.44 2.04 -6.23
CA ALA A 111 5.72 3.32 -6.16
C ALA A 111 5.87 4.01 -4.79
N ALA A 112 6.50 3.35 -3.82
CA ALA A 112 6.79 3.96 -2.52
C ALA A 112 7.88 5.01 -2.68
N ASN A 113 7.71 6.16 -2.04
CA ASN A 113 8.70 7.24 -2.12
C ASN A 113 9.83 6.99 -1.09
N ASP A 114 11.05 6.86 -1.59
CA ASP A 114 12.27 6.58 -0.81
C ASP A 114 12.56 7.67 0.25
N SER A 115 12.13 8.91 0.02
CA SER A 115 12.31 10.04 0.93
C SER A 115 11.24 10.12 2.01
N ILE A 116 10.29 9.17 2.11
CA ILE A 116 9.22 9.22 3.13
C ILE A 116 9.78 9.37 4.55
N ARG A 117 10.92 8.74 4.85
CA ARG A 117 11.53 8.87 6.18
C ARG A 117 12.01 10.30 6.47
N GLN A 118 12.54 10.98 5.46
CA GLN A 118 12.98 12.37 5.56
C GLN A 118 11.78 13.31 5.66
N GLN A 119 10.73 13.04 4.89
CA GLN A 119 9.47 13.77 4.96
C GLN A 119 8.84 13.64 6.36
N ILE A 120 8.71 12.41 6.87
CA ILE A 120 8.16 12.16 8.21
C ILE A 120 9.03 12.82 9.28
N ALA A 121 10.35 12.74 9.17
CA ALA A 121 11.25 13.42 10.10
C ALA A 121 11.08 14.95 10.03
N ALA A 122 10.90 15.53 8.84
CA ALA A 122 10.63 16.95 8.67
C ALA A 122 9.26 17.34 9.26
N ASP A 123 8.21 16.55 9.01
CA ASP A 123 6.87 16.78 9.54
C ASP A 123 6.84 16.65 11.08
N ASN A 124 7.58 15.68 11.63
CA ASN A 124 7.68 15.44 13.07
C ASN A 124 8.66 16.37 13.79
N SER A 125 9.56 17.07 13.07
CA SER A 125 10.51 18.00 13.70
C SER A 125 9.84 19.13 14.48
N GLY A 126 8.58 19.47 14.16
CA GLY A 126 7.76 20.38 14.95
C GLY A 126 7.12 19.73 16.19
N ALA A 127 6.86 18.42 16.16
CA ALA A 127 6.28 17.65 17.27
C ALA A 127 7.33 17.22 18.31
N ASP A 128 8.60 17.12 17.93
CA ASP A 128 9.75 16.87 18.83
C ASP A 128 10.03 18.04 19.79
N SER A 129 9.25 19.11 19.75
CA SER A 129 9.37 20.25 20.66
C SER A 129 8.60 20.09 21.99
N ALA A 130 8.03 18.91 22.26
CA ALA A 130 7.52 18.61 23.58
C ALA A 130 8.68 18.56 24.57
N ASP A 131 8.69 19.51 25.52
CA ASP A 131 9.70 19.61 26.57
C ASP A 131 9.80 18.28 27.34
N GLU A 132 10.87 17.53 27.12
CA GLU A 132 11.11 16.23 27.79
C GLU A 132 11.04 16.39 29.31
N GLY A 133 11.45 17.55 29.84
CA GLY A 133 11.33 17.88 31.26
C GLY A 133 9.87 17.89 31.74
N PHE A 134 8.98 18.54 30.99
CA PHE A 134 7.54 18.57 31.27
C PHE A 134 6.92 17.17 31.14
N VAL A 135 7.24 16.43 30.08
CA VAL A 135 6.71 15.07 29.86
C VAL A 135 7.16 14.14 30.98
N ASN A 136 8.44 14.21 31.37
CA ASN A 136 9.01 13.43 32.45
C ASN A 136 8.42 13.80 33.82
N SER A 137 8.17 15.10 34.06
CA SER A 137 7.43 15.55 35.24
C SER A 137 6.02 14.99 35.30
N LEU A 138 5.34 14.85 34.16
CA LEU A 138 3.97 14.35 34.09
C LEU A 138 3.90 12.83 34.27
N LEU A 139 4.79 12.09 33.61
CA LEU A 139 4.84 10.62 33.65
C LEU A 139 5.45 10.08 34.95
N PHE A 140 6.51 10.73 35.45
CA PHE A 140 7.34 10.22 36.54
C PHE A 140 7.36 11.13 37.78
N GLY A 141 6.63 12.26 37.74
CA GLY A 141 6.47 13.15 38.91
C GLY A 141 7.74 13.91 39.32
N SER A 142 8.82 13.84 38.54
CA SER A 142 10.13 14.42 38.89
C SER A 142 10.91 14.81 37.64
N ASN A 143 11.52 16.00 37.68
CA ASN A 143 12.31 16.57 36.57
C ASN A 143 13.76 16.07 36.56
N ASN A 144 14.10 15.11 37.43
CA ASN A 144 15.46 14.60 37.61
C ASN A 144 15.54 13.12 37.22
N VAL A 145 15.20 12.79 35.98
CA VAL A 145 15.71 11.56 35.37
C VAL A 145 16.98 11.97 34.64
N GLY A 146 18.01 12.27 35.44
CA GLY A 146 19.34 12.45 34.91
C GLY A 146 19.77 11.12 34.30
N ASP A 147 20.23 11.18 33.05
CA ASP A 147 21.01 10.18 32.34
C ASP A 147 22.38 9.93 33.03
N ALA A 148 22.40 9.95 34.36
CA ALA A 148 23.53 9.51 35.14
C ALA A 148 23.63 8.00 34.90
N PRO A 149 24.79 7.49 34.43
CA PRO A 149 24.99 6.06 34.28
C PRO A 149 24.66 5.39 35.60
N VAL A 150 23.58 4.59 35.61
CA VAL A 150 23.19 3.83 36.79
C VAL A 150 24.29 2.82 37.04
N ASP A 151 25.01 2.99 38.15
CA ASP A 151 25.99 2.00 38.61
C ASP A 151 25.26 0.70 38.92
N ALA A 152 25.33 -0.25 37.98
CA ALA A 152 24.63 -1.52 38.08
C ALA A 152 25.11 -2.34 39.29
N ASP A 153 26.39 -2.22 39.66
CA ASP A 153 26.97 -2.96 40.78
C ASP A 153 26.58 -2.32 42.11
N GLY A 154 26.63 -0.98 42.20
CA GLY A 154 26.15 -0.23 43.36
C GLY A 154 24.65 -0.41 43.62
N GLU A 155 23.84 -0.41 42.57
CA GLU A 155 22.39 -0.59 42.71
C GLU A 155 22.01 -2.02 43.08
N LYS A 156 22.73 -3.02 42.55
CA LYS A 156 22.58 -4.42 42.97
C LYS A 156 22.89 -4.61 44.45
N ALA A 157 23.96 -3.98 44.95
CA ALA A 157 24.32 -4.05 46.37
C ALA A 157 23.24 -3.44 47.27
N ARG A 158 22.62 -2.32 46.87
CA ARG A 158 21.47 -1.72 47.59
C ARG A 158 20.25 -2.64 47.60
N ILE A 159 19.92 -3.27 46.47
CA ILE A 159 18.79 -4.20 46.37
C ILE A 159 19.01 -5.42 47.28
N ASP A 160 20.22 -5.96 47.29
CA ASP A 160 20.54 -7.13 48.13
C ASP A 160 20.57 -6.78 49.63
N ALA A 161 21.01 -5.58 50.00
CA ALA A 161 20.88 -5.08 51.36
C ALA A 161 19.40 -4.86 51.77
N GLY A 162 18.57 -4.34 50.87
CA GLY A 162 17.13 -4.15 51.10
C GLY A 162 16.38 -5.49 51.25
N LYS A 163 16.80 -6.53 50.52
CA LYS A 163 16.28 -7.89 50.74
C LYS A 163 16.55 -8.37 52.17
N GLN A 164 17.71 -8.06 52.75
CA GLN A 164 18.04 -8.46 54.13
C GLN A 164 17.18 -7.74 55.19
N GLN A 165 16.63 -6.56 54.86
CA GLN A 165 15.73 -5.80 55.74
C GLN A 165 14.24 -6.12 55.56
N ALA A 166 13.85 -6.74 54.45
CA ALA A 166 12.54 -7.37 54.36
C ALA A 166 12.48 -8.52 55.39
N PRO A 167 11.37 -8.71 56.13
CA PRO A 167 11.22 -9.85 57.01
C PRO A 167 11.40 -11.12 56.17
N GLN A 168 12.57 -11.74 56.33
CA GLN A 168 12.90 -13.00 55.72
C GLN A 168 11.91 -14.00 56.29
N ILE A 169 10.89 -14.36 55.50
CA ILE A 169 10.07 -15.54 55.77
C ILE A 169 11.07 -16.68 55.73
N LYS A 170 11.55 -17.09 56.91
CA LYS A 170 12.37 -18.29 57.05
C LYS A 170 11.52 -19.39 56.43
N LYS A 171 11.96 -19.86 55.26
CA LYS A 171 11.40 -21.08 54.68
C LYS A 171 11.95 -22.18 55.56
N ASP A 172 11.23 -22.46 56.64
CA ASP A 172 11.56 -23.53 57.56
C ASP A 172 11.73 -24.78 56.71
N SER A 173 12.97 -25.25 56.67
CA SER A 173 13.37 -26.44 55.93
C SER A 173 12.48 -27.60 56.35
N GLY A 174 11.80 -28.22 55.38
CA GLY A 174 11.07 -29.45 55.59
C GLY A 174 9.64 -29.26 56.13
N GLY A 175 8.79 -28.59 55.36
CA GLY A 175 7.37 -28.92 55.43
C GLY A 175 7.14 -30.36 54.98
N TRP A 176 6.16 -31.07 55.54
CA TRP A 176 5.83 -32.48 55.26
C TRP A 176 5.75 -32.87 53.75
N LEU A 177 5.63 -31.90 52.84
CA LEU A 177 5.56 -32.13 51.39
C LEU A 177 6.90 -32.04 50.64
N ASP A 178 8.02 -31.78 51.32
CA ASP A 178 9.35 -31.58 50.70
C ASP A 178 10.04 -32.91 50.31
N GLY A 179 9.32 -33.77 49.59
CA GLY A 179 9.80 -35.09 49.13
C GLY A 179 8.78 -35.93 48.35
N ILE A 180 7.68 -35.35 47.87
CA ILE A 180 6.60 -36.07 47.14
C ILE A 180 6.54 -35.71 45.64
N PHE A 181 7.45 -34.85 45.14
CA PHE A 181 7.66 -34.61 43.71
C PHE A 181 9.14 -34.59 43.36
#